data_AF-A0A7V3IZ77-F1
#
_entry.id   AF-A0A7V3IZ77-F1
#
_cell.length_a   1.000
_cell.length_b   1.000
_cell.length_c   1.000
_cell.angle_alpha   90.00
_cell.angle_beta   90.00
_cell.angle_gamma   90.00
#
_symmetry.space_group_name_H-M   'P 1'
#
loop_
_entity.id
_entity.type
_entity.pdbx_description
1 polymer ?
#
loop_
_entity_poly.entity_id
_entity_poly.type
_entity_poly.pdbx_seq_one_letter_code
_entity_poly.pdbx_strand_id
1 'polypeptide(L)'
;MSTQTVDTSAIDDTMAGLRALGDPDATDLMVSWITIIDDDNRRGVLAGLDKDGTPMVPVTYRPRRGPLKPTKGQRGGMRANVRKGGFQGLGAARYGNLTSAEYRLLGGPPLAPRGQFSRVITNLKTGYGRTGPLDIQWFAAGYWDEVVDRKGKPFLLYHFDGATGGGKRHNVTLPRRDLRGVRPGGMTKAMKALDLWVRLLLRQVFGQ
;
A
#
# COMPACT_ATOMS: atom_id res chain seq x y z
N MET A 1 -26.48 28.78 59.58
CA MET A 1 -26.26 29.02 58.14
C MET A 1 -26.02 27.66 57.50
N SER A 2 -26.93 27.20 56.65
CA SER A 2 -26.78 25.92 55.94
C SER A 2 -26.03 26.18 54.64
N THR A 3 -24.87 25.56 54.46
CA THR A 3 -24.09 25.64 53.23
C THR A 3 -24.76 24.77 52.17
N GLN A 4 -25.32 25.38 51.13
CA GLN A 4 -25.75 24.64 49.94
C GLN A 4 -24.52 24.24 49.15
N THR A 5 -24.29 22.94 49.03
CA THR A 5 -23.26 22.36 48.14
C THR A 5 -23.84 22.31 46.73
N VAL A 6 -23.19 22.96 45.77
CA VAL A 6 -23.56 22.87 44.35
C VAL A 6 -23.06 21.54 43.79
N ASP A 7 -23.93 20.78 43.14
CA ASP A 7 -23.55 19.56 42.42
C ASP A 7 -22.89 19.90 41.08
N THR A 8 -21.62 19.50 40.92
CA THR A 8 -20.81 19.74 39.72
C THR A 8 -20.55 18.48 38.90
N SER A 9 -21.12 17.34 39.27
CA SER A 9 -20.82 16.03 38.67
C SER A 9 -20.95 16.00 37.14
N ALA A 10 -22.03 16.56 36.60
CA ALA A 10 -22.25 16.64 35.14
C ALA A 10 -21.18 17.46 34.39
N ILE A 11 -20.63 18.50 35.03
CA ILE A 11 -19.55 19.31 34.46
C ILE A 11 -18.25 18.52 34.48
N ASP A 12 -17.97 17.82 35.59
CA ASP A 12 -16.77 16.99 35.75
C ASP A 12 -16.75 15.84 34.73
N ASP A 13 -17.89 15.18 34.51
CA ASP A 13 -18.05 14.12 33.50
C ASP A 13 -17.81 14.65 32.07
N THR A 14 -18.38 15.83 31.76
CA THR A 14 -18.16 16.48 30.46
C THR A 14 -16.69 16.82 30.25
N MET A 15 -16.03 17.37 31.28
CA MET A 15 -14.61 17.71 31.25
C MET A 15 -13.72 16.47 31.09
N ALA A 16 -14.07 15.36 31.76
CA ALA A 16 -13.38 14.08 31.59
C ALA A 16 -13.51 13.56 30.15
N GLY A 17 -14.71 13.64 29.56
CA GLY A 17 -14.95 13.24 28.19
C GLY A 17 -14.16 14.08 27.17
N LEU A 18 -14.16 15.41 27.33
CA LEU A 18 -13.37 16.31 26.48
C LEU A 18 -11.86 16.05 26.57
N ARG A 19 -11.35 15.72 27.77
CA ARG A 19 -9.94 15.33 27.94
C ARG A 19 -9.62 14.04 27.20
N ALA A 20 -10.52 13.05 27.21
CA ALA A 20 -10.34 11.80 26.47
C ALA A 20 -10.29 12.00 24.95
N LEU A 21 -10.96 13.03 24.43
CA LEU A 21 -10.90 13.41 23.01
C LEU A 21 -9.62 14.15 22.62
N GLY A 22 -8.84 14.65 23.59
CA GLY A 22 -7.59 15.37 23.32
C GLY A 22 -6.45 14.48 22.81
N ASP A 23 -6.50 13.18 23.14
CA ASP A 23 -5.53 12.18 22.69
C ASP A 23 -6.18 10.81 22.49
N PRO A 24 -7.02 10.66 21.44
CA PRO A 24 -7.70 9.40 21.21
C PRO A 24 -6.72 8.35 20.66
N ASP A 25 -6.84 7.13 21.15
CA ASP A 25 -6.15 5.97 20.57
C ASP A 25 -6.81 5.61 19.23
N ALA A 26 -6.11 5.91 18.13
CA ALA A 26 -6.59 5.64 16.78
C ALA A 26 -6.06 4.30 16.21
N THR A 27 -5.55 3.39 17.05
CA THR A 27 -4.95 2.12 16.61
C THR A 27 -5.87 1.32 15.67
N ASP A 28 -7.15 1.17 16.00
CA ASP A 28 -8.10 0.40 15.17
C ASP A 28 -8.37 1.07 13.81
N LEU A 29 -8.43 2.41 13.79
CA LEU A 29 -8.53 3.17 12.54
C LEU A 29 -7.28 2.96 11.68
N MET A 30 -6.09 3.00 12.30
CA MET A 30 -4.84 2.78 11.60
C MET A 30 -4.73 1.38 11.02
N VAL A 31 -5.16 0.34 11.75
CA VAL A 31 -5.24 -1.05 11.25
C VAL A 31 -6.16 -1.15 10.03
N SER A 32 -7.29 -0.43 10.06
CA SER A 32 -8.21 -0.35 8.92
C SER A 32 -7.55 0.33 7.73
N TRP A 33 -6.85 1.45 7.94
CA TRP A 33 -6.16 2.17 6.87
C TRP A 33 -5.01 1.39 6.24
N ILE A 34 -4.16 0.70 7.01
CA ILE A 34 -3.10 -0.14 6.42
C ILE A 34 -3.66 -1.29 5.58
N THR A 35 -4.82 -1.83 5.97
CA THR A 35 -5.53 -2.86 5.19
C THR A 35 -6.05 -2.28 3.89
N ILE A 36 -6.62 -1.08 3.92
CA ILE A 36 -7.09 -0.36 2.73
C ILE A 36 -5.93 -0.07 1.77
N ILE A 37 -4.76 0.36 2.27
CA ILE A 37 -3.56 0.62 1.46
C ILE A 37 -3.10 -0.65 0.74
N ASP A 38 -3.00 -1.78 1.45
CA ASP A 38 -2.56 -3.06 0.86
C ASP A 38 -3.54 -3.54 -0.23
N ASP A 39 -4.83 -3.53 0.08
CA ASP A 39 -5.88 -3.96 -0.84
C ASP A 39 -5.99 -3.07 -2.08
N ASP A 40 -5.91 -1.74 -1.90
CA ASP A 40 -5.95 -0.78 -3.00
C ASP A 40 -4.77 -0.96 -3.94
N ASN A 41 -3.55 -1.06 -3.39
CA ASN A 41 -2.35 -1.32 -4.19
C ASN A 41 -2.50 -2.63 -4.96
N ARG A 42 -2.85 -3.73 -4.29
CA ARG A 42 -3.00 -5.03 -4.93
C ARG A 42 -4.00 -4.99 -6.08
N ARG A 43 -5.20 -4.46 -5.84
CA ARG A 43 -6.28 -4.42 -6.85
C ARG A 43 -5.94 -3.48 -8.00
N GLY A 44 -5.48 -2.27 -7.69
CA GLY A 44 -5.12 -1.27 -8.69
C GLY A 44 -3.96 -1.71 -9.57
N VAL A 45 -2.90 -2.28 -9.00
CA VAL A 45 -1.78 -2.82 -9.78
C VAL A 45 -2.23 -3.97 -10.68
N LEU A 46 -3.07 -4.89 -10.18
CA LEU A 46 -3.60 -6.01 -10.98
C LEU A 46 -4.52 -5.56 -12.12
N ALA A 47 -5.28 -4.49 -11.90
CA ALA A 47 -6.10 -3.85 -12.93
C ALA A 47 -5.26 -3.00 -13.91
N GLY A 48 -3.96 -2.82 -13.63
CA GLY A 48 -3.09 -1.99 -14.46
C GLY A 48 -3.36 -0.50 -14.31
N LEU A 49 -3.80 -0.05 -13.15
CA LEU A 49 -4.11 1.34 -12.84
C LEU A 49 -2.96 2.02 -12.08
N ASP A 50 -2.74 3.30 -12.37
CA ASP A 50 -1.85 4.18 -11.61
C ASP A 50 -2.50 4.66 -10.30
N LYS A 51 -1.82 5.56 -9.58
CA LYS A 51 -2.27 6.14 -8.31
C LYS A 51 -3.59 6.90 -8.39
N ASP A 52 -3.94 7.41 -9.57
CA ASP A 52 -5.15 8.20 -9.78
C ASP A 52 -6.32 7.30 -10.23
N GLY A 53 -6.06 6.00 -10.42
CA GLY A 53 -7.04 5.05 -10.94
C GLY A 53 -7.12 5.04 -12.46
N THR A 54 -6.15 5.65 -13.15
CA THR A 54 -6.08 5.74 -14.62
C THR A 54 -5.30 4.54 -15.17
N PRO A 55 -5.70 3.95 -16.32
CA PRO A 55 -4.93 2.88 -16.95
C PRO A 55 -3.48 3.29 -17.25
N MET A 56 -2.52 2.49 -16.79
CA MET A 56 -1.09 2.70 -17.04
C MET A 56 -0.75 2.45 -18.52
N VAL A 57 0.22 3.21 -19.02
CA VAL A 57 0.77 3.02 -20.37
C VAL A 57 1.27 1.57 -20.55
N PRO A 58 0.77 0.83 -21.57
CA PRO A 58 1.15 -0.55 -21.80
C PRO A 58 2.66 -0.66 -22.13
N VAL A 59 3.20 -1.86 -21.99
CA VAL A 59 4.59 -2.14 -22.40
C VAL A 59 4.61 -2.63 -23.85
N THR A 60 5.54 -2.14 -24.65
CA THR A 60 5.63 -2.40 -26.09
C THR A 60 6.26 -3.75 -26.45
N TYR A 61 6.98 -4.38 -25.52
CA TYR A 61 7.80 -5.57 -25.78
C TYR A 61 7.14 -6.91 -25.38
N ARG A 62 5.85 -6.94 -25.01
CA ARG A 62 5.15 -8.20 -24.68
C ARG A 62 4.80 -8.99 -25.96
N PRO A 63 4.75 -10.33 -25.92
CA PRO A 63 4.62 -11.16 -27.10
C PRO A 63 3.21 -11.05 -27.67
N ARG A 64 3.12 -10.89 -29.00
CA ARG A 64 1.83 -10.87 -29.72
C ARG A 64 1.07 -12.20 -29.65
N ARG A 65 1.76 -13.33 -29.45
CA ARG A 65 1.19 -14.70 -29.43
C ARG A 65 0.43 -15.08 -28.16
N GLY A 66 -0.01 -14.09 -27.39
CA GLY A 66 -0.68 -14.30 -26.12
C GLY A 66 0.35 -14.50 -25.00
N PRO A 67 0.18 -13.81 -23.87
CA PRO A 67 1.14 -13.91 -22.79
C PRO A 67 1.14 -15.28 -22.10
N LEU A 68 2.32 -15.80 -21.74
CA LEU A 68 2.41 -16.97 -20.87
C LEU A 68 1.93 -16.58 -19.46
N LYS A 69 0.92 -17.29 -18.97
CA LYS A 69 0.48 -17.21 -17.57
C LYS A 69 1.32 -18.19 -16.74
N PRO A 70 1.90 -17.78 -15.61
CA PRO A 70 2.59 -18.70 -14.72
C PRO A 70 1.67 -19.88 -14.34
N THR A 71 2.18 -21.13 -14.40
CA THR A 71 1.44 -22.34 -14.02
C THR A 71 1.34 -22.50 -12.50
N LYS A 72 0.41 -23.32 -11.96
CA LYS A 72 0.29 -23.52 -10.49
C LYS A 72 1.60 -23.96 -9.82
N GLY A 73 2.37 -24.84 -10.45
CA GLY A 73 3.68 -25.29 -9.94
C GLY A 73 4.77 -24.22 -10.04
N GLN A 74 4.69 -23.32 -11.04
CA GLN A 74 5.57 -22.15 -11.11
C GLN A 74 5.16 -21.11 -10.06
N ARG A 75 3.86 -20.87 -9.84
CA ARG A 75 3.31 -19.90 -8.88
C ARG A 75 3.76 -20.15 -7.44
N GLY A 76 4.15 -21.38 -7.13
CA GLY A 76 4.73 -21.74 -5.83
C GLY A 76 5.92 -22.65 -6.02
N GLY A 77 7.13 -22.10 -5.98
CA GLY A 77 8.31 -22.84 -5.50
C GLY A 77 8.17 -23.24 -4.02
N MET A 78 6.98 -23.64 -3.61
CA MET A 78 6.48 -23.71 -2.24
C MET A 78 5.71 -25.02 -2.10
N ARG A 79 6.37 -26.02 -1.51
CA ARG A 79 5.69 -26.95 -0.62
C ARG A 79 4.87 -26.12 0.39
N ALA A 80 3.78 -26.67 0.90
CA ALA A 80 2.75 -25.96 1.69
C ALA A 80 3.25 -25.12 2.89
N ASN A 81 4.52 -25.26 3.30
CA ASN A 81 5.12 -24.60 4.47
C ASN A 81 6.08 -23.43 4.14
N VAL A 82 6.20 -22.97 2.90
CA VAL A 82 7.12 -21.87 2.57
C VAL A 82 6.39 -20.52 2.64
N ARG A 83 6.85 -19.62 3.52
CA ARG A 83 6.29 -18.28 3.78
C ARG A 83 6.14 -17.43 2.50
N LYS A 84 5.04 -16.67 2.38
CA LYS A 84 4.77 -15.65 1.33
C LYS A 84 6.07 -14.95 0.86
N GLY A 85 6.44 -15.06 -0.42
CA GLY A 85 7.55 -14.31 -1.03
C GLY A 85 8.45 -15.06 -2.03
N GLY A 86 8.43 -16.39 -2.08
CA GLY A 86 9.35 -17.18 -2.91
C GLY A 86 8.87 -17.50 -4.34
N PHE A 87 8.85 -16.52 -5.25
CA PHE A 87 8.91 -16.83 -6.69
C PHE A 87 10.31 -16.49 -7.23
N GLN A 88 11.20 -17.48 -7.22
CA GLN A 88 12.55 -17.41 -7.76
C GLN A 88 12.59 -17.65 -9.28
N GLY A 89 11.74 -16.96 -10.06
CA GLY A 89 11.81 -17.01 -11.53
C GLY A 89 11.84 -18.42 -12.14
N LEU A 90 12.36 -18.52 -13.36
CA LEU A 90 12.72 -19.78 -14.03
C LEU A 90 14.24 -20.05 -13.91
N GLY A 91 14.86 -19.56 -12.83
CA GLY A 91 16.30 -19.68 -12.59
C GLY A 91 16.78 -18.90 -11.35
N ALA A 92 17.90 -19.36 -10.78
CA ALA A 92 18.52 -18.92 -9.52
C ALA A 92 19.08 -17.48 -9.51
N ALA A 93 18.28 -16.49 -9.93
CA ALA A 93 18.70 -15.10 -9.95
C ALA A 93 18.60 -14.46 -8.56
N ARG A 94 19.66 -13.74 -8.16
CA ARG A 94 19.73 -12.92 -6.93
C ARG A 94 18.50 -11.98 -6.85
N TYR A 95 17.82 -11.97 -5.70
CA TYR A 95 16.57 -11.25 -5.42
C TYR A 95 15.33 -11.68 -6.22
N GLY A 96 15.34 -12.90 -6.81
CA GLY A 96 14.19 -13.42 -7.56
C GLY A 96 13.87 -12.64 -8.84
N ASN A 97 14.87 -11.95 -9.42
CA ASN A 97 14.74 -11.16 -10.64
C ASN A 97 14.58 -12.03 -11.89
N LEU A 98 13.76 -11.60 -12.86
CA LEU A 98 13.68 -12.28 -14.17
C LEU A 98 14.84 -11.89 -15.08
N THR A 99 15.24 -12.80 -15.98
CA THR A 99 15.98 -12.43 -17.18
C THR A 99 15.12 -11.52 -18.08
N SER A 100 15.73 -10.72 -18.96
CA SER A 100 14.95 -9.84 -19.85
C SER A 100 14.15 -10.65 -20.86
N ALA A 101 14.64 -11.83 -21.23
CA ALA A 101 13.93 -12.79 -22.07
C ALA A 101 12.70 -13.36 -21.34
N GLU A 102 12.86 -13.84 -20.11
CA GLU A 102 11.74 -14.33 -19.29
C GLU A 102 10.69 -13.24 -19.05
N TYR A 103 11.13 -12.03 -18.70
CA TYR A 103 10.23 -10.89 -18.46
C TYR A 103 9.33 -10.63 -19.67
N ARG A 104 9.90 -10.67 -20.88
CA ARG A 104 9.17 -10.44 -22.13
C ARG A 104 8.12 -11.51 -22.39
N LEU A 105 8.27 -12.73 -21.88
CA LEU A 105 7.33 -13.82 -22.13
C LEU A 105 6.07 -13.77 -21.24
N LEU A 106 6.10 -13.04 -20.14
CA LEU A 106 5.02 -13.07 -19.16
C LEU A 106 3.81 -12.21 -19.51
N GLY A 107 2.65 -12.63 -19.02
CA GLY A 107 1.42 -11.86 -18.99
C GLY A 107 1.18 -11.12 -17.70
N GLY A 108 0.84 -9.84 -17.80
CA GLY A 108 0.37 -9.07 -16.67
C GLY A 108 0.43 -7.58 -16.94
N PRO A 109 -0.01 -6.78 -15.95
CA PRO A 109 0.08 -5.33 -16.02
C PRO A 109 1.54 -4.85 -16.16
N PRO A 110 1.76 -3.60 -16.64
CA PRO A 110 3.10 -3.06 -16.92
C PRO A 110 4.14 -3.26 -15.81
N LEU A 111 3.78 -2.98 -14.56
CA LEU A 111 4.65 -3.12 -13.38
C LEU A 111 4.47 -4.45 -12.63
N ALA A 112 3.48 -5.25 -13.02
CA ALA A 112 3.18 -6.54 -12.40
C ALA A 112 3.16 -7.67 -13.44
N PRO A 113 4.30 -7.94 -14.11
CA PRO A 113 4.38 -8.96 -15.16
C PRO A 113 4.09 -10.38 -14.65
N ARG A 114 4.16 -10.64 -13.34
CA ARG A 114 3.82 -11.93 -12.72
C ARG A 114 2.40 -11.94 -12.13
N GLY A 115 1.58 -10.94 -12.47
CA GLY A 115 0.28 -10.71 -11.82
C GLY A 115 0.45 -10.56 -10.31
N GLN A 116 -0.34 -11.31 -9.53
CA GLN A 116 -0.39 -11.22 -8.06
C GLN A 116 0.92 -11.59 -7.35
N PHE A 117 1.85 -12.25 -8.05
CA PHE A 117 3.16 -12.66 -7.53
C PHE A 117 4.27 -11.66 -7.84
N SER A 118 3.92 -10.47 -8.32
CA SER A 118 4.89 -9.42 -8.62
C SER A 118 5.34 -8.73 -7.33
N ARG A 119 6.63 -8.41 -7.22
CA ARG A 119 7.21 -7.77 -6.02
C ARG A 119 6.60 -6.42 -5.67
N VAL A 120 6.10 -5.69 -6.66
CA VAL A 120 5.34 -4.45 -6.44
C VAL A 120 4.01 -4.67 -5.68
N ILE A 121 3.53 -5.92 -5.62
CA ILE A 121 2.40 -6.34 -4.80
C ILE A 121 2.93 -7.03 -3.54
N THR A 122 3.71 -8.11 -3.69
CA THR A 122 4.09 -8.99 -2.57
C THR A 122 5.02 -8.34 -1.56
N ASN A 123 5.73 -7.28 -1.95
CA ASN A 123 6.66 -6.58 -1.09
C ASN A 123 6.22 -5.16 -0.76
N LEU A 124 4.95 -4.82 -1.00
CA LEU A 124 4.38 -3.67 -0.29
C LEU A 124 4.32 -4.05 1.20
N LYS A 125 4.93 -3.22 2.03
CA LYS A 125 4.83 -3.25 3.48
C LYS A 125 3.95 -2.09 3.89
N THR A 126 3.11 -2.30 4.89
CA THR A 126 2.28 -1.25 5.48
C THR A 126 2.54 -1.18 6.96
N GLY A 127 2.38 0.01 7.51
CA GLY A 127 2.55 0.28 8.93
C GLY A 127 1.86 1.58 9.29
N TYR A 128 1.77 1.85 10.58
CA TYR A 128 1.26 3.10 11.10
C TYR A 128 2.14 3.60 12.21
N GLY A 129 1.99 4.87 12.52
CA GLY A 129 2.70 5.52 13.60
C GLY A 129 1.96 6.76 14.07
N ARG A 130 2.59 7.42 15.00
CA ARG A 130 2.13 8.68 15.57
C ARG A 130 3.30 9.65 15.53
N THR A 131 3.02 10.88 15.10
CA THR A 131 3.98 11.98 15.19
C THR A 131 4.23 12.34 16.67
N GLY A 132 5.28 13.10 16.95
CA GLY A 132 5.85 13.23 18.30
C GLY A 132 4.85 13.66 19.40
N PRO A 133 5.27 13.65 20.68
CA PRO A 133 4.37 13.85 21.82
C PRO A 133 3.61 15.19 21.85
N LEU A 134 4.00 16.18 21.03
CA LEU A 134 3.41 17.51 20.99
C LEU A 134 2.55 17.78 19.74
N ASP A 135 2.62 16.92 18.72
CA ASP A 135 1.84 17.02 17.49
C ASP A 135 1.23 15.64 17.27
N ILE A 136 0.04 15.40 17.81
CA ILE A 136 -0.59 14.08 17.85
C ILE A 136 -1.27 13.82 16.51
N GLN A 137 -0.49 13.49 15.49
CA GLN A 137 -1.01 13.04 14.21
C GLN A 137 -0.71 11.57 14.02
N TRP A 138 -1.77 10.77 14.03
CA TRP A 138 -1.72 9.39 13.59
C TRP A 138 -1.59 9.32 12.07
N PHE A 139 -0.74 8.43 11.57
CA PHE A 139 -0.57 8.20 10.14
C PHE A 139 -0.47 6.71 9.83
N ALA A 140 -1.01 6.32 8.69
CA ALA A 140 -0.80 5.00 8.09
C ALA A 140 -0.07 5.17 6.75
N ALA A 141 0.95 4.35 6.50
CA ALA A 141 1.79 4.45 5.32
C ALA A 141 2.08 3.07 4.72
N GLY A 142 2.31 3.05 3.41
CA GLY A 142 2.84 1.91 2.69
C GLY A 142 4.20 2.24 2.08
N TYR A 143 5.12 1.28 2.07
CA TYR A 143 6.41 1.39 1.40
C TYR A 143 6.78 0.08 0.71
N TRP A 144 7.51 0.16 -0.39
CA TRP A 144 7.97 -1.02 -1.11
C TRP A 144 9.33 -1.47 -0.61
N ASP A 145 9.37 -2.68 -0.05
CA ASP A 145 10.58 -3.31 0.46
C ASP A 145 11.21 -4.23 -0.59
N GLU A 146 12.54 -4.20 -0.73
CA GLU A 146 13.27 -5.05 -1.69
C GLU A 146 12.75 -5.07 -3.15
N VAL A 147 12.08 -4.00 -3.61
CA VAL A 147 11.66 -3.85 -5.01
C VAL A 147 12.80 -3.24 -5.82
N VAL A 148 13.82 -4.08 -6.06
CA VAL A 148 15.11 -3.70 -6.64
C VAL A 148 15.42 -4.45 -7.94
N ASP A 149 16.31 -3.88 -8.76
CA ASP A 149 16.83 -4.50 -9.98
C ASP A 149 17.84 -5.64 -9.67
N ARG A 150 18.50 -6.18 -10.71
CA ARG A 150 19.52 -7.24 -10.54
C ARG A 150 20.77 -6.80 -9.78
N LYS A 151 21.02 -5.49 -9.71
CA LYS A 151 22.16 -4.89 -8.99
C LYS A 151 21.76 -4.42 -7.59
N GLY A 152 20.53 -4.70 -7.14
CA GLY A 152 20.03 -4.25 -5.84
C GLY A 152 19.61 -2.78 -5.81
N LYS A 153 19.48 -2.11 -6.97
CA LYS A 153 19.08 -0.71 -7.01
C LYS A 153 17.56 -0.57 -7.04
N PRO A 154 16.95 0.31 -6.22
CA PRO A 154 15.54 0.65 -6.34
C PRO A 154 15.25 1.18 -7.74
N PHE A 155 14.17 0.69 -8.37
CA PHE A 155 13.84 1.09 -9.75
C PHE A 155 12.44 1.69 -9.92
N LEU A 156 11.57 1.60 -8.91
CA LEU A 156 10.20 2.11 -8.98
C LEU A 156 10.16 3.63 -9.19
N LEU A 157 11.07 4.38 -8.56
CA LEU A 157 11.12 5.84 -8.69
C LEU A 157 11.26 6.28 -10.15
N TYR A 158 12.07 5.59 -10.95
CA TYR A 158 12.20 5.88 -12.39
C TYR A 158 10.90 5.67 -13.16
N HIS A 159 10.07 4.71 -12.73
CA HIS A 159 8.73 4.54 -13.30
C HIS A 159 7.74 5.58 -12.79
N PHE A 160 7.84 5.98 -11.52
CA PHE A 160 6.90 6.91 -10.90
C PHE A 160 7.04 8.33 -11.43
N ASP A 161 8.27 8.73 -11.75
CA ASP A 161 8.58 10.08 -12.24
C ASP A 161 8.69 10.11 -13.77
N GLY A 162 8.72 8.94 -14.44
CA GLY A 162 8.86 8.86 -15.90
C GLY A 162 10.26 9.25 -16.37
N ALA A 163 11.29 8.79 -15.66
CA ALA A 163 12.66 9.25 -15.86
C ALA A 163 13.22 8.89 -17.25
N THR A 164 14.04 9.79 -17.80
CA THR A 164 14.96 9.56 -18.91
C THR A 164 16.19 8.80 -18.43
N GLY A 165 16.07 7.48 -18.35
CA GLY A 165 17.14 6.59 -17.93
C GLY A 165 17.97 6.09 -19.11
N GLY A 166 18.89 6.91 -19.61
CA GLY A 166 19.85 6.51 -20.62
C GLY A 166 21.02 5.72 -20.03
N GLY A 167 21.05 4.40 -20.24
CA GLY A 167 22.34 3.76 -20.44
C GLY A 167 23.07 4.47 -21.59
N LYS A 168 24.41 4.44 -21.62
CA LYS A 168 25.33 5.16 -22.55
C LYS A 168 24.97 5.17 -24.05
N ARG A 169 23.91 4.49 -24.51
CA ARG A 169 23.54 4.35 -25.92
C ARG A 169 22.14 4.83 -26.33
N HIS A 170 21.17 5.12 -25.45
CA HIS A 170 19.86 5.61 -25.91
C HIS A 170 19.13 6.49 -24.89
N ASN A 171 18.72 7.70 -25.30
CA ASN A 171 17.77 8.57 -24.58
C ASN A 171 16.37 7.95 -24.59
N VAL A 172 16.13 6.92 -23.78
CA VAL A 172 14.80 6.31 -23.65
C VAL A 172 14.08 6.94 -22.46
N THR A 173 13.03 7.70 -22.73
CA THR A 173 12.09 8.16 -21.71
C THR A 173 11.20 6.98 -21.30
N LEU A 174 11.24 6.61 -20.02
CA LEU A 174 10.31 5.64 -19.49
C LEU A 174 8.94 6.33 -19.31
N PRO A 175 7.83 5.77 -19.82
CA PRO A 175 6.53 6.35 -19.55
C PRO A 175 6.20 6.22 -18.06
N ARG A 176 5.58 7.28 -17.53
CA ARG A 176 5.18 7.39 -16.13
C ARG A 176 4.15 6.33 -15.76
N ARG A 177 4.35 5.68 -14.62
CA ARG A 177 3.51 4.63 -14.04
C ARG A 177 3.54 4.76 -12.52
N ASP A 178 3.00 5.87 -12.04
CA ASP A 178 3.06 6.24 -10.63
C ASP A 178 2.09 5.38 -9.81
N LEU A 179 2.61 4.67 -8.81
CA LEU A 179 1.79 3.87 -7.89
C LEU A 179 1.73 4.50 -6.49
N ARG A 180 2.40 5.63 -6.26
CA ARG A 180 2.48 6.26 -4.92
C ARG A 180 1.12 6.79 -4.49
N GLY A 181 0.76 6.56 -3.23
CA GLY A 181 -0.49 7.02 -2.65
C GLY A 181 -1.62 5.99 -2.76
N VAL A 182 -2.78 6.38 -2.22
CA VAL A 182 -3.99 5.58 -2.23
C VAL A 182 -4.92 6.10 -3.32
N ARG A 183 -5.46 5.21 -4.16
CA ARG A 183 -6.37 5.61 -5.24
C ARG A 183 -7.65 6.22 -4.70
N PRO A 184 -8.43 6.97 -5.54
CA PRO A 184 -9.69 7.58 -5.11
C PRO A 184 -10.67 6.60 -4.44
N GLY A 185 -10.75 5.36 -4.94
CA GLY A 185 -11.58 4.31 -4.35
C GLY A 185 -11.12 3.87 -2.96
N GLY A 186 -9.81 3.73 -2.74
CA GLY A 186 -9.23 3.47 -1.42
C GLY A 186 -9.41 4.66 -0.47
N MET A 187 -9.22 5.89 -0.96
CA MET A 187 -9.42 7.11 -0.18
C MET A 187 -10.85 7.24 0.33
N THR A 188 -11.84 6.94 -0.52
CA THR A 188 -13.25 6.91 -0.13
C THR A 188 -13.51 5.93 1.02
N LYS A 189 -12.87 4.76 1.01
CA LYS A 189 -12.98 3.78 2.10
C LYS A 189 -12.30 4.27 3.37
N ALA A 190 -11.13 4.90 3.25
CA ALA A 190 -10.40 5.44 4.39
C ALA A 190 -11.21 6.53 5.11
N MET A 191 -11.85 7.42 4.35
CA MET A 191 -12.75 8.45 4.89
C MET A 191 -13.98 7.86 5.57
N LYS A 192 -14.59 6.80 5.01
CA LYS A 192 -15.69 6.09 5.66
C LYS A 192 -15.26 5.42 6.96
N ALA A 193 -14.08 4.81 7.00
CA ALA A 193 -13.53 4.22 8.22
C ALA A 193 -13.30 5.28 9.30
N LEU A 194 -12.82 6.47 8.91
CA LEU A 194 -12.66 7.61 9.82
C LEU A 194 -14.01 8.08 10.39
N ASP A 195 -15.03 8.29 9.55
CA ASP A 195 -16.37 8.71 10.01
C ASP A 195 -16.95 7.71 11.02
N LEU A 196 -16.85 6.40 10.74
CA LEU A 196 -17.30 5.36 11.65
C LEU A 196 -16.52 5.37 12.98
N TRP A 197 -15.20 5.50 12.91
CA TRP A 197 -14.36 5.56 14.11
C TRP A 197 -14.68 6.78 14.98
N VAL A 198 -14.86 7.97 14.38
CA VAL A 198 -15.25 9.18 15.11
C VAL A 198 -16.61 9.00 15.80
N ARG A 199 -17.59 8.40 15.11
CA ARG A 199 -18.91 8.11 15.71
C ARG A 199 -18.81 7.17 16.90
N LEU A 200 -18.00 6.11 16.80
CA LEU A 200 -17.78 5.17 17.89
C LEU A 200 -17.07 5.82 19.07
N LEU A 201 -16.05 6.64 18.81
CA LEU A 201 -15.34 7.41 19.84
C LEU A 201 -16.29 8.34 20.59
N LEU A 202 -17.11 9.11 19.88
CA LEU A 202 -18.08 10.02 20.51
C LEU A 202 -19.12 9.27 21.34
N ARG A 203 -19.62 8.12 20.86
CA ARG A 203 -20.52 7.25 21.62
C ARG A 203 -19.87 6.73 22.90
N GLN A 204 -18.61 6.29 22.83
CA GLN A 204 -17.87 5.79 23.99
C GLN A 204 -17.65 6.88 25.04
N VAL A 205 -17.39 8.11 24.61
CA VAL A 205 -17.11 9.24 25.50
C VAL A 205 -18.37 9.83 26.13
N PHE A 206 -19.47 9.95 25.37
CA PHE A 206 -20.69 10.65 25.82
C PHE A 206 -21.91 9.76 26.06
N GLY A 207 -21.80 8.45 25.84
CA GLY A 207 -22.85 7.49 26.18
C GLY A 207 -24.13 7.57 25.34
N GLN A 208 -24.06 8.06 24.09
CA GLN A 208 -25.19 8.13 23.14
C GLN A 208 -25.23 6.99 22.11
#